data_AF-A0A1I1GA09-F1
#
_entry.id   AF-A0A1I1GA09-F1
#
_cell.length_a   1.000
_cell.length_b   1.000
_cell.length_c   1.000
_cell.angle_alpha   90.00
_cell.angle_beta   90.00
_cell.angle_gamma   90.00
#
_symmetry.space_group_name_H-M   'P 1'
#
loop_
_entity.id
_entity.type
_entity.pdbx_description
1 polymer ?
#
loop_
_entity_poly.entity_id
_entity_poly.type
_entity_poly.pdbx_seq_one_letter_code
_entity_poly.pdbx_strand_id
1 'polypeptide(L)'
;MTDDNESNRGVARRALLAAGGTATVGALAGRAEARGNRLDEHRETDGDELREPSREVTARQEPGNAFYWVLPGERRLSPQVFGTPENPRRGSALLESRIEQAKGFPEPLGDAIPQLLEDLPPLVAAPEAAREPIEDEDENEDGIAQERFTEPTLYSDEAEVTSGAFEITYRDRQPYDLPGGPDATTDSVELEARFTDPAGNEYELRQDHVVQPPIPGYETGGGVLTGGWLHGISGTGSPLLPEVYTHGASWGVGDVVVNGEVATEDGFRLIHFMTTQTVRDERYRMVLDEELPLAPDETIAGRIHHTHGVVLPIRPTPEGPVYDPVPTAMELPNGETQPFIHAMWEQEELVDAPFQDWEYPDGRDEPDEQDGDDAGADFQLLGDASAWQGVAPDAIAGEENPTLRLEAGTEYELTWENADGLQHNFSIEDEGGSDLQASELLGEEGATQTVTVTATAEMSEYYCQVHPGTMRGSIEVED
;
A
#
# COMPACT_ATOMS: atom_id res chain seq x y z
N MET A 1 1.11 47.20 -25.62
CA MET A 1 1.60 47.23 -24.23
C MET A 1 1.82 45.77 -23.89
N THR A 2 3.07 45.45 -23.58
CA THR A 2 3.64 44.11 -23.50
C THR A 2 3.25 43.44 -22.18
N ASP A 3 2.63 42.26 -22.27
CA ASP A 3 2.45 41.31 -21.18
C ASP A 3 3.66 40.36 -21.15
N ASP A 4 4.35 40.28 -20.02
CA ASP A 4 5.49 39.40 -19.79
C ASP A 4 5.04 38.10 -19.09
N ASN A 5 4.92 37.08 -19.93
CA ASN A 5 5.33 35.68 -19.85
C ASN A 5 5.65 35.00 -18.50
N GLU A 6 5.12 33.78 -18.42
CA GLU A 6 5.17 32.77 -17.36
C GLU A 6 6.58 32.31 -16.98
N SER A 7 6.76 32.06 -15.68
CA SER A 7 7.93 31.42 -15.09
C SER A 7 7.84 29.89 -15.27
N ASN A 8 8.38 29.39 -16.38
CA ASN A 8 8.72 27.99 -16.55
C ASN A 8 9.93 27.63 -15.65
N ARG A 9 9.69 27.03 -14.48
CA ARG A 9 10.75 26.46 -13.64
C ARG A 9 10.93 24.99 -14.01
N GLY A 10 11.84 24.74 -14.94
CA GLY A 10 12.37 23.41 -15.19
C GLY A 10 13.02 22.83 -13.93
N VAL A 11 12.62 21.62 -13.56
CA VAL A 11 13.22 20.81 -12.51
C VAL A 11 14.59 20.36 -12.98
N ALA A 12 15.64 21.06 -12.55
CA ALA A 12 17.01 20.60 -12.71
C ALA A 12 17.36 19.67 -11.54
N ARG A 13 17.28 18.34 -11.75
CA ARG A 13 17.84 17.37 -10.81
C ARG A 13 19.38 17.44 -10.85
N ARG A 14 20.01 17.58 -9.69
CA ARG A 14 21.46 17.63 -9.51
C ARG A 14 22.06 16.24 -9.75
N ALA A 15 23.01 16.14 -10.66
CA ALA A 15 23.91 15.01 -10.76
C ALA A 15 24.82 14.96 -9.51
N LEU A 16 24.63 13.93 -8.67
CA LEU A 16 25.51 13.66 -7.53
C LEU A 16 26.70 12.83 -8.04
N LEU A 17 27.82 13.50 -8.31
CA LEU A 17 29.11 12.82 -8.51
C LEU A 17 29.66 12.42 -7.14
N ALA A 18 29.93 11.12 -6.99
CA ALA A 18 30.60 10.54 -5.85
C ALA A 18 31.99 11.18 -5.62
N ALA A 19 32.23 11.64 -4.39
CA ALA A 19 33.58 11.83 -3.86
C ALA A 19 33.55 11.56 -2.35
N GLY A 20 34.34 10.57 -1.94
CA GLY A 20 34.37 9.99 -0.60
C GLY A 20 34.76 10.96 0.50
N GLY A 21 34.27 10.66 1.70
CA GLY A 21 34.47 11.45 2.90
C GLY A 21 35.86 11.34 3.52
N THR A 22 36.10 12.20 4.50
CA THR A 22 36.74 11.86 5.78
C THR A 22 36.62 13.05 6.71
N ALA A 23 36.06 12.82 7.91
CA ALA A 23 36.14 13.74 9.03
C ALA A 23 37.33 13.37 9.92
N THR A 24 38.05 14.36 10.47
CA THR A 24 38.41 14.46 11.90
C THR A 24 39.29 15.70 12.21
N VAL A 25 38.74 16.54 13.10
CA VAL A 25 39.35 17.32 14.22
C VAL A 25 40.84 17.73 14.18
N GLY A 26 41.11 19.05 14.33
CA GLY A 26 42.23 19.53 15.16
C GLY A 26 43.08 20.72 14.66
N ALA A 27 42.88 21.89 15.30
CA ALA A 27 43.85 22.97 15.55
C ALA A 27 44.37 23.87 14.38
N LEU A 28 43.81 25.08 14.33
CA LEU A 28 44.46 26.40 14.17
C LEU A 28 45.84 26.49 13.45
N ALA A 29 45.83 27.06 12.23
CA ALA A 29 46.46 28.36 11.88
C ALA A 29 47.01 28.38 10.44
N GLY A 30 46.65 29.45 9.70
CA GLY A 30 47.42 29.92 8.52
C GLY A 30 46.72 29.77 7.17
N ARG A 31 46.12 30.87 6.67
CA ARG A 31 45.65 31.01 5.29
C ARG A 31 46.83 31.05 4.31
N ALA A 32 46.85 30.19 3.30
CA ALA A 32 47.45 30.46 1.99
C ALA A 32 46.96 29.45 0.94
N GLU A 33 46.60 29.95 -0.24
CA GLU A 33 46.17 29.22 -1.43
C GLU A 33 47.30 28.35 -2.05
N ALA A 34 46.94 27.19 -2.60
CA ALA A 34 47.72 26.46 -3.61
C ALA A 34 46.73 25.64 -4.47
N ARG A 35 46.52 25.96 -5.75
CA ARG A 35 47.25 25.46 -6.94
C ARG A 35 47.54 23.95 -6.89
N GLY A 36 46.89 23.23 -7.80
CA GLY A 36 46.90 21.78 -7.88
C GLY A 36 48.10 21.16 -8.57
N ASN A 37 48.13 19.82 -8.57
CA ASN A 37 48.37 19.00 -9.75
C ASN A 37 48.07 17.51 -9.46
N ARG A 38 47.40 16.88 -10.43
CA ARG A 38 47.53 15.48 -10.90
C ARG A 38 47.42 14.31 -9.92
N LEU A 39 46.45 13.44 -10.21
CA LEU A 39 46.62 12.00 -10.13
C LEU A 39 46.42 11.40 -11.53
N ASP A 40 47.32 10.48 -11.85
CA ASP A 40 47.59 9.92 -13.16
C ASP A 40 46.48 8.98 -13.67
N GLU A 41 46.32 9.02 -15.00
CA GLU A 41 45.43 8.20 -15.81
C GLU A 41 45.81 6.71 -15.75
N HIS A 42 44.84 5.84 -15.46
CA HIS A 42 44.78 4.52 -16.06
C HIS A 42 43.52 4.43 -16.92
N ARG A 43 43.76 4.32 -18.21
CA ARG A 43 42.79 4.26 -19.30
C ARG A 43 42.62 2.80 -19.69
N GLU A 44 41.45 2.23 -19.42
CA GLU A 44 40.90 1.15 -20.22
C GLU A 44 39.67 1.70 -20.95
N THR A 45 39.78 1.72 -22.28
CA THR A 45 38.72 2.08 -23.20
C THR A 45 38.14 0.78 -23.73
N ASP A 46 36.94 0.42 -23.31
CA ASP A 46 36.04 -0.41 -24.11
C ASP A 46 34.77 0.39 -24.37
N GLY A 47 34.43 0.47 -25.65
CA GLY A 47 33.31 1.24 -26.17
C GLY A 47 32.01 0.48 -25.95
N ASP A 48 31.38 0.74 -24.81
CA ASP A 48 29.96 0.48 -24.65
C ASP A 48 29.22 1.80 -24.94
N GLU A 49 28.25 1.74 -25.85
CA GLU A 49 27.26 2.80 -25.95
C GLU A 49 26.63 2.95 -24.57
N LEU A 50 26.39 4.18 -24.11
CA LEU A 50 25.79 4.48 -22.81
C LEU A 50 24.36 3.89 -22.75
N ARG A 51 24.23 2.59 -22.51
CA ARG A 51 23.04 1.99 -21.95
C ARG A 51 23.04 2.39 -20.49
N GLU A 52 22.13 3.27 -20.13
CA GLU A 52 21.86 3.50 -18.72
C GLU A 52 21.47 2.15 -18.09
N PRO A 53 21.95 1.85 -16.86
CA PRO A 53 21.73 0.54 -16.27
C PRO A 53 20.22 0.34 -16.08
N SER A 54 19.69 -0.73 -16.68
CA SER A 54 18.34 -1.21 -16.38
C SER A 54 18.19 -1.38 -14.88
N ARG A 55 17.07 -0.91 -14.33
CA ARG A 55 16.75 -1.08 -12.91
C ARG A 55 15.75 -2.20 -12.77
N GLU A 56 16.10 -3.16 -11.93
CA GLU A 56 15.25 -4.28 -11.59
C GLU A 56 14.86 -4.14 -10.13
N VAL A 57 13.58 -4.33 -9.84
CA VAL A 57 13.07 -4.41 -8.48
C VAL A 57 12.21 -5.65 -8.39
N THR A 58 12.48 -6.53 -7.44
CA THR A 58 11.63 -7.71 -7.18
C THR A 58 11.06 -7.62 -5.77
N ALA A 59 9.74 -7.80 -5.67
CA ALA A 59 9.02 -7.83 -4.40
C ALA A 59 8.16 -9.08 -4.32
N ARG A 60 7.99 -9.62 -3.11
CA ARG A 60 7.33 -10.91 -2.92
C ARG A 60 6.69 -11.05 -1.55
N GLN A 61 5.48 -11.59 -1.50
CA GLN A 61 4.84 -12.06 -0.26
C GLN A 61 4.36 -13.50 -0.44
N GLU A 62 4.72 -14.36 0.53
CA GLU A 62 4.23 -15.73 0.61
C GLU A 62 2.80 -15.80 1.16
N PRO A 63 2.04 -16.89 0.89
CA PRO A 63 0.76 -17.12 1.56
C PRO A 63 0.90 -17.18 3.08
N GLY A 64 -0.12 -16.72 3.80
CA GLY A 64 -0.17 -16.75 5.28
C GLY A 64 0.21 -15.42 5.94
N ASN A 65 0.83 -14.51 5.20
CA ASN A 65 1.08 -13.15 5.63
C ASN A 65 -0.15 -12.25 5.45
N ALA A 66 -0.17 -11.12 6.15
CA ALA A 66 -1.27 -10.14 6.15
C ALA A 66 -1.61 -9.68 4.73
N PHE A 67 -2.87 -9.87 4.37
CA PHE A 67 -3.43 -9.49 3.09
C PHE A 67 -4.83 -8.91 3.29
N TYR A 68 -5.11 -7.79 2.64
CA TYR A 68 -6.39 -7.11 2.74
C TYR A 68 -7.01 -6.89 1.37
N TRP A 69 -8.31 -7.16 1.30
CA TRP A 69 -9.17 -6.75 0.21
C TRP A 69 -9.82 -5.41 0.56
N VAL A 70 -9.54 -4.36 -0.22
CA VAL A 70 -10.11 -3.02 0.01
C VAL A 70 -11.49 -2.92 -0.63
N LEU A 71 -12.46 -2.46 0.15
CA LEU A 71 -13.85 -2.24 -0.24
C LEU A 71 -14.07 -0.80 -0.74
N PRO A 72 -15.09 -0.54 -1.55
CA PRO A 72 -15.42 0.81 -1.99
C PRO A 72 -15.90 1.67 -0.82
N GLY A 73 -15.34 2.88 -0.69
CA GLY A 73 -15.75 3.81 0.37
C GLY A 73 -15.23 5.23 0.15
N GLU A 74 -15.58 6.11 1.08
CA GLU A 74 -15.18 7.51 1.06
C GLU A 74 -13.67 7.68 1.29
N ARG A 75 -13.13 8.84 0.93
CA ARG A 75 -11.71 9.15 1.11
C ARG A 75 -11.53 10.53 1.73
N ARG A 76 -10.86 10.62 2.89
CA ARG A 76 -10.41 11.90 3.46
C ARG A 76 -9.43 12.60 2.50
N LEU A 77 -9.56 13.92 2.35
CA LEU A 77 -8.75 14.69 1.40
C LEU A 77 -7.65 15.48 2.09
N SER A 78 -6.41 15.28 1.63
CA SER A 78 -5.25 16.06 2.05
C SER A 78 -5.39 17.55 1.66
N PRO A 79 -5.33 18.50 2.61
CA PRO A 79 -5.29 19.93 2.28
C PRO A 79 -4.08 20.34 1.43
N GLN A 80 -2.94 19.67 1.56
CA GLN A 80 -1.74 19.90 0.75
C GLN A 80 -2.01 19.64 -0.73
N VAL A 81 -2.72 18.55 -1.03
CA VAL A 81 -3.05 18.11 -2.41
C VAL A 81 -4.29 18.84 -2.94
N PHE A 82 -5.37 18.88 -2.16
CA PHE A 82 -6.71 19.28 -2.59
C PHE A 82 -7.13 20.67 -2.14
N GLY A 83 -6.32 21.36 -1.34
CA GLY A 83 -6.64 22.69 -0.82
C GLY A 83 -7.66 22.66 0.31
N THR A 84 -8.26 23.81 0.60
CA THR A 84 -9.35 23.95 1.57
C THR A 84 -10.66 24.26 0.84
N PRO A 85 -11.83 24.17 1.50
CA PRO A 85 -13.11 24.58 0.90
C PRO A 85 -13.10 26.00 0.29
N GLU A 86 -12.35 26.94 0.89
CA GLU A 86 -12.23 28.32 0.39
C GLU A 86 -11.27 28.46 -0.80
N ASN A 87 -10.35 27.52 -0.97
CA ASN A 87 -9.34 27.54 -2.02
C ASN A 87 -9.04 26.12 -2.52
N PRO A 88 -10.01 25.48 -3.20
CA PRO A 88 -9.86 24.10 -3.64
C PRO A 88 -8.80 23.99 -4.75
N ARG A 89 -8.14 22.85 -4.76
CA ARG A 89 -7.13 22.43 -5.74
C ARG A 89 -7.46 21.04 -6.25
N ARG A 90 -6.92 20.70 -7.43
CA ARG A 90 -7.10 19.37 -8.06
C ARG A 90 -8.57 18.95 -8.17
N GLY A 91 -9.47 19.93 -8.33
CA GLY A 91 -10.89 19.72 -8.59
C GLY A 91 -11.25 19.92 -10.05
N SER A 92 -12.45 20.44 -10.29
CA SER A 92 -13.09 20.50 -11.61
C SER A 92 -12.26 21.27 -12.64
N ALA A 93 -11.60 22.36 -12.22
CA ALA A 93 -10.74 23.14 -13.13
C ALA A 93 -9.52 22.35 -13.64
N LEU A 94 -8.94 21.48 -12.81
CA LEU A 94 -7.87 20.60 -13.27
C LEU A 94 -8.42 19.52 -14.21
N LEU A 95 -9.56 18.91 -13.85
CA LEU A 95 -10.22 17.91 -14.68
C LEU A 95 -10.51 18.44 -16.09
N GLU A 96 -11.16 19.60 -16.18
CA GLU A 96 -11.45 20.28 -17.45
C GLU A 96 -10.18 20.54 -18.27
N SER A 97 -9.10 20.97 -17.59
CA SER A 97 -7.81 21.19 -18.25
C SER A 97 -7.21 19.90 -18.80
N ARG A 98 -7.31 18.77 -18.08
CA ARG A 98 -6.83 17.47 -18.54
C ARG A 98 -7.67 16.93 -19.70
N ILE A 99 -8.99 17.08 -19.63
CA ILE A 99 -9.91 16.73 -20.72
C ILE A 99 -9.56 17.53 -21.99
N GLU A 100 -9.29 18.83 -21.87
CA GLU A 100 -8.93 19.64 -23.03
C GLU A 100 -7.54 19.28 -23.60
N GLN A 101 -6.58 18.93 -22.74
CA GLN A 101 -5.29 18.39 -23.19
C GLN A 101 -5.46 17.06 -23.94
N ALA A 102 -6.34 16.18 -23.44
CA ALA A 102 -6.59 14.87 -24.02
C ALA A 102 -7.15 14.94 -25.45
N LYS A 103 -7.99 15.93 -25.76
CA LYS A 103 -8.50 16.19 -27.13
C LYS A 103 -7.38 16.50 -28.15
N GLY A 104 -6.19 16.83 -27.67
CA GLY A 104 -5.02 17.03 -28.51
C GLY A 104 -4.34 15.74 -28.97
N PHE A 105 -4.72 14.57 -28.43
CA PHE A 105 -4.13 13.30 -28.84
C PHE A 105 -4.55 12.88 -30.25
N PRO A 106 -3.73 12.06 -30.95
CA PRO A 106 -4.13 11.47 -32.22
C PRO A 106 -5.36 10.56 -32.04
N GLU A 107 -6.26 10.58 -33.04
CA GLU A 107 -7.39 9.65 -33.05
C GLU A 107 -6.92 8.18 -33.08
N PRO A 108 -7.58 7.29 -32.32
CA PRO A 108 -8.87 7.49 -31.63
C PRO A 108 -8.77 8.01 -30.17
N LEU A 109 -7.56 8.24 -29.65
CA LEU A 109 -7.35 8.64 -28.26
C LEU A 109 -7.86 10.05 -27.95
N GLY A 110 -7.87 10.92 -28.96
CA GLY A 110 -8.42 12.28 -28.88
C GLY A 110 -9.89 12.31 -28.48
N ASP A 111 -10.66 11.27 -28.82
CA ASP A 111 -12.05 11.10 -28.41
C ASP A 111 -12.20 10.23 -27.15
N ALA A 112 -11.43 9.14 -27.02
CA ALA A 112 -11.60 8.17 -25.94
C ALA A 112 -11.14 8.69 -24.56
N ILE A 113 -9.99 9.38 -24.50
CA ILE A 113 -9.42 9.83 -23.21
C ILE A 113 -10.25 10.92 -22.55
N PRO A 114 -10.79 11.94 -23.26
CA PRO A 114 -11.76 12.85 -22.68
C PRO A 114 -12.93 12.15 -22.01
N GLN A 115 -13.55 11.17 -22.68
CA GLN A 115 -14.69 10.43 -22.13
C GLN A 115 -14.28 9.62 -20.89
N LEU A 116 -13.13 8.94 -20.94
CA LEU A 116 -12.63 8.20 -19.78
C LEU A 116 -12.41 9.10 -18.57
N LEU A 117 -11.90 10.33 -18.76
CA LEU A 117 -11.70 11.28 -17.66
C LEU A 117 -13.03 11.84 -17.13
N GLU A 118 -14.07 11.94 -17.96
CA GLU A 118 -15.42 12.29 -17.51
C GLU A 118 -16.05 11.15 -16.70
N ASP A 119 -15.84 9.90 -17.12
CA ASP A 119 -16.39 8.70 -16.46
C ASP A 119 -15.62 8.31 -15.19
N LEU A 120 -14.31 8.59 -15.14
CA LEU A 120 -13.44 8.28 -14.01
C LEU A 120 -12.55 9.48 -13.61
N PRO A 121 -13.13 10.59 -13.11
CA PRO A 121 -12.38 11.77 -12.68
C PRO A 121 -11.23 11.51 -11.70
N PRO A 122 -11.35 10.56 -10.73
CA PRO A 122 -10.28 10.25 -9.77
C PRO A 122 -8.94 9.87 -10.39
N LEU A 123 -8.85 9.55 -11.69
CA LEU A 123 -7.56 9.38 -12.37
C LEU A 123 -6.66 10.62 -12.28
N VAL A 124 -7.24 11.83 -12.22
CA VAL A 124 -6.47 13.08 -12.24
C VAL A 124 -6.95 14.15 -11.28
N ALA A 125 -8.18 14.04 -10.75
CA ALA A 125 -8.81 15.08 -9.95
C ALA A 125 -9.90 14.52 -9.03
N ALA A 126 -10.24 15.29 -7.99
CA ALA A 126 -11.41 15.06 -7.15
C ALA A 126 -12.34 16.28 -7.30
N PRO A 127 -13.33 16.27 -8.20
CA PRO A 127 -14.23 17.41 -8.43
C PRO A 127 -14.91 17.87 -7.14
N GLU A 128 -15.05 19.19 -6.96
CA GLU A 128 -15.62 19.78 -5.74
C GLU A 128 -17.08 19.35 -5.50
N ALA A 129 -17.82 18.97 -6.54
CA ALA A 129 -19.19 18.48 -6.43
C ALA A 129 -19.31 17.12 -5.73
N ALA A 130 -18.22 16.35 -5.69
CA ALA A 130 -18.12 15.05 -5.02
C ALA A 130 -17.39 15.16 -3.67
N ARG A 131 -17.20 16.37 -3.15
CA ARG A 131 -16.59 16.64 -1.84
C ARG A 131 -17.63 17.09 -0.84
N GLU A 132 -17.47 16.65 0.39
CA GLU A 132 -18.25 17.12 1.53
C GLU A 132 -17.34 17.55 2.67
N PRO A 133 -17.70 18.60 3.43
CA PRO A 133 -16.96 18.97 4.62
C PRO A 133 -17.06 17.87 5.67
N ILE A 134 -15.97 17.66 6.41
CA ILE A 134 -15.98 16.77 7.59
C ILE A 134 -16.44 17.62 8.78
N GLU A 135 -17.67 17.40 9.24
CA GLU A 135 -18.28 18.16 10.34
C GLU A 135 -18.07 17.51 11.72
N ASP A 136 -17.78 16.21 11.74
CA ASP A 136 -17.59 15.45 12.97
C ASP A 136 -16.14 15.59 13.47
N GLU A 137 -15.97 16.00 14.73
CA GLU A 137 -14.65 16.10 15.37
C GLU A 137 -14.02 14.71 15.57
N ASP A 138 -14.84 13.65 15.67
CA ASP A 138 -14.36 12.27 15.83
C ASP A 138 -13.88 11.66 14.49
N GLU A 139 -14.44 12.07 13.34
CA GLU A 139 -13.98 11.65 11.99
C GLU A 139 -12.68 12.36 11.54
N ASN A 140 -12.25 13.35 12.31
CA ASN A 140 -11.04 14.12 12.07
C ASN A 140 -10.33 14.41 13.40
N GLU A 141 -10.07 13.35 14.16
CA GLU A 141 -9.43 13.42 15.48
C GLU A 141 -8.11 14.22 15.44
N ASP A 142 -7.34 14.08 14.35
CA ASP A 142 -6.09 14.78 14.06
C ASP A 142 -6.27 16.21 13.49
N GLY A 143 -7.48 16.59 13.08
CA GLY A 143 -7.83 17.94 12.64
C GLY A 143 -7.27 18.35 11.26
N ILE A 144 -6.70 17.41 10.51
CA ILE A 144 -6.00 17.69 9.24
C ILE A 144 -6.98 17.79 8.07
N ALA A 145 -7.81 16.76 7.85
CA ALA A 145 -8.74 16.72 6.72
C ALA A 145 -9.91 17.69 6.92
N GLN A 146 -10.19 18.56 5.95
CA GLN A 146 -11.36 19.45 6.02
C GLN A 146 -12.53 18.97 5.15
N GLU A 147 -12.22 18.19 4.12
CA GLU A 147 -13.18 17.61 3.20
C GLU A 147 -12.90 16.11 3.04
N ARG A 148 -13.93 15.36 2.66
CA ARG A 148 -13.83 14.00 2.16
C ARG A 148 -14.43 13.92 0.77
N PHE A 149 -13.96 12.97 -0.02
CA PHE A 149 -14.53 12.58 -1.29
C PHE A 149 -15.54 11.45 -1.05
N THR A 150 -16.79 11.67 -1.46
CA THR A 150 -17.92 10.84 -1.00
C THR A 150 -18.38 9.78 -2.00
N GLU A 151 -17.98 9.90 -3.26
CA GLU A 151 -18.20 8.82 -4.22
C GLU A 151 -17.36 7.61 -3.79
N PRO A 152 -17.90 6.38 -3.75
CA PRO A 152 -17.15 5.22 -3.31
C PRO A 152 -15.93 4.96 -4.19
N THR A 153 -14.75 4.99 -3.59
CA THR A 153 -13.46 4.83 -4.26
C THR A 153 -12.72 3.58 -3.80
N LEU A 154 -11.70 3.21 -4.54
CA LEU A 154 -10.74 2.19 -4.12
C LEU A 154 -9.74 2.69 -3.06
N TYR A 155 -9.79 3.96 -2.64
CA TYR A 155 -8.86 4.53 -1.65
C TYR A 155 -9.52 4.67 -0.26
N SER A 156 -10.48 3.82 0.06
CA SER A 156 -11.20 3.88 1.34
C SER A 156 -10.39 3.30 2.50
N ASP A 157 -10.88 3.53 3.71
CA ASP A 157 -10.40 2.87 4.94
C ASP A 157 -11.03 1.48 5.15
N GLU A 158 -12.08 1.16 4.39
CA GLU A 158 -12.83 -0.10 4.48
C GLU A 158 -12.06 -1.23 3.82
N ALA A 159 -11.68 -2.24 4.60
CA ALA A 159 -11.03 -3.43 4.09
C ALA A 159 -11.29 -4.65 4.97
N GLU A 160 -11.19 -5.81 4.36
CA GLU A 160 -11.36 -7.09 5.04
C GLU A 160 -10.13 -7.97 4.83
N VAL A 161 -9.68 -8.63 5.89
CA VAL A 161 -8.52 -9.52 5.87
C VAL A 161 -8.88 -10.82 5.19
N THR A 162 -8.03 -11.27 4.26
CA THR A 162 -8.20 -12.55 3.58
C THR A 162 -6.86 -13.25 3.39
N SER A 163 -6.59 -13.84 2.22
CA SER A 163 -5.32 -14.49 1.90
C SER A 163 -4.84 -14.06 0.52
N GLY A 164 -3.54 -13.81 0.40
CA GLY A 164 -2.94 -13.48 -0.87
C GLY A 164 -1.44 -13.73 -0.87
N ALA A 165 -0.93 -14.02 -2.06
CA ALA A 165 0.49 -14.16 -2.33
C ALA A 165 0.80 -13.53 -3.68
N PHE A 166 1.99 -12.98 -3.80
CA PHE A 166 2.48 -12.47 -5.07
C PHE A 166 3.99 -12.55 -5.18
N GLU A 167 4.46 -12.59 -6.41
CA GLU A 167 5.83 -12.23 -6.79
C GLU A 167 5.73 -11.30 -8.00
N ILE A 168 6.47 -10.19 -7.95
CA ILE A 168 6.56 -9.25 -9.07
C ILE A 168 8.00 -8.82 -9.28
N THR A 169 8.44 -8.82 -10.55
CA THR A 169 9.71 -8.21 -10.98
C THR A 169 9.42 -7.06 -11.93
N TYR A 170 9.70 -5.84 -11.47
CA TYR A 170 9.68 -4.61 -12.26
C TYR A 170 10.99 -4.49 -13.05
N ARG A 171 10.93 -4.41 -14.39
CA ARG A 171 12.11 -4.18 -15.24
C ARG A 171 11.98 -2.84 -15.96
N ASP A 172 12.50 -1.79 -15.33
CA ASP A 172 12.54 -0.42 -15.83
C ASP A 172 13.75 -0.26 -16.77
N ARG A 173 13.46 -0.01 -18.04
CA ARG A 173 14.44 0.10 -19.13
C ARG A 173 14.44 1.46 -19.81
N GLN A 174 13.50 2.34 -19.46
CA GLN A 174 13.47 3.70 -19.99
C GLN A 174 13.05 4.71 -18.91
N PRO A 175 13.76 5.85 -18.77
CA PRO A 175 13.51 6.77 -17.66
C PRO A 175 12.33 7.73 -17.88
N TYR A 176 11.75 7.77 -19.09
CA TYR A 176 10.72 8.72 -19.49
C TYR A 176 9.73 8.08 -20.45
N ASP A 177 8.52 8.63 -20.46
CA ASP A 177 7.51 8.32 -21.45
C ASP A 177 7.99 8.75 -22.86
N LEU A 178 7.88 7.84 -23.82
CA LEU A 178 8.32 8.08 -25.19
C LEU A 178 7.14 8.48 -26.08
N PRO A 179 7.36 9.30 -27.12
CA PRO A 179 6.34 9.55 -28.13
C PRO A 179 5.92 8.24 -28.80
N GLY A 180 4.63 7.89 -28.72
CA GLY A 180 4.13 6.63 -29.25
C GLY A 180 2.69 6.36 -28.84
N GLY A 181 2.19 5.19 -29.22
CA GLY A 181 0.97 4.65 -28.62
C GLY A 181 1.23 4.06 -27.24
N PRO A 182 0.19 3.65 -26.50
CA PRO A 182 0.32 3.10 -25.15
C PRO A 182 1.30 1.91 -25.04
N ASP A 183 1.41 1.08 -26.08
CA ASP A 183 2.28 -0.10 -26.06
C ASP A 183 3.75 0.21 -26.43
N ALA A 184 4.09 1.50 -26.63
CA ALA A 184 5.43 1.93 -27.05
C ALA A 184 6.41 1.98 -25.87
N THR A 185 6.64 0.84 -25.25
CA THR A 185 7.54 0.69 -24.10
C THR A 185 8.59 -0.41 -24.30
N THR A 186 9.73 -0.24 -23.64
CA THR A 186 10.77 -1.28 -23.50
C THR A 186 10.76 -1.93 -22.12
N ASP A 187 9.91 -1.44 -21.23
CA ASP A 187 9.74 -1.98 -19.89
C ASP A 187 9.00 -3.32 -19.95
N SER A 188 9.13 -4.08 -18.87
CA SER A 188 8.38 -5.31 -18.71
C SER A 188 8.17 -5.61 -17.24
N VAL A 189 7.15 -6.40 -16.95
CA VAL A 189 6.89 -6.95 -15.63
C VAL A 189 6.69 -8.45 -15.76
N GLU A 190 7.19 -9.19 -14.78
CA GLU A 190 6.80 -10.58 -14.53
C GLU A 190 5.99 -10.57 -13.24
N LEU A 191 4.71 -10.94 -13.32
CA LEU A 191 3.77 -10.90 -12.20
C LEU A 191 3.11 -12.28 -12.04
N GLU A 192 3.20 -12.81 -10.84
CA GLU A 192 2.39 -13.93 -10.36
C GLU A 192 1.65 -13.46 -9.11
N ALA A 193 0.33 -13.25 -9.20
CA ALA A 193 -0.49 -12.85 -8.04
C ALA A 193 -1.73 -13.73 -7.93
N ARG A 194 -1.96 -14.24 -6.71
CA ARG A 194 -3.12 -15.07 -6.35
C ARG A 194 -3.65 -14.63 -4.99
N PHE A 195 -4.95 -14.42 -4.87
CA PHE A 195 -5.56 -13.94 -3.63
C PHE A 195 -7.05 -14.26 -3.58
N THR A 196 -7.68 -14.06 -2.42
CA THR A 196 -9.11 -14.28 -2.22
C THR A 196 -9.84 -12.99 -1.86
N ASP A 197 -11.10 -12.86 -2.27
CA ASP A 197 -11.99 -11.87 -1.66
C ASP A 197 -12.60 -12.40 -0.34
N PRO A 198 -13.31 -11.57 0.44
CA PRO A 198 -13.88 -12.02 1.71
C PRO A 198 -14.97 -13.08 1.60
N ALA A 199 -15.59 -13.20 0.42
CA ALA A 199 -16.53 -14.28 0.13
C ALA A 199 -15.83 -15.61 -0.22
N GLY A 200 -14.49 -15.63 -0.23
CA GLY A 200 -13.68 -16.81 -0.54
C GLY A 200 -13.54 -17.11 -2.03
N ASN A 201 -13.91 -16.19 -2.92
CA ASN A 201 -13.63 -16.37 -4.35
C ASN A 201 -12.13 -16.21 -4.60
N GLU A 202 -11.56 -17.08 -5.44
CA GLU A 202 -10.14 -17.07 -5.78
C GLU A 202 -9.89 -16.21 -7.02
N TYR A 203 -8.86 -15.36 -6.95
CA TYR A 203 -8.43 -14.49 -8.03
C TYR A 203 -7.01 -14.81 -8.46
N GLU A 204 -6.75 -14.76 -9.76
CA GLU A 204 -5.41 -14.79 -10.35
C GLU A 204 -5.31 -13.67 -11.39
N LEU A 205 -4.23 -12.89 -11.32
CA LEU A 205 -3.95 -11.83 -12.30
C LEU A 205 -2.94 -12.34 -13.33
N ARG A 206 -3.32 -12.29 -14.60
CA ARG A 206 -2.47 -12.68 -15.72
C ARG A 206 -2.13 -11.47 -16.56
N GLN A 207 -0.99 -10.86 -16.27
CA GLN A 207 -0.50 -9.73 -17.05
C GLN A 207 -0.02 -10.18 -18.44
N ASP A 208 -0.44 -9.47 -19.48
CA ASP A 208 -0.02 -9.72 -20.86
C ASP A 208 1.18 -8.85 -21.26
N HIS A 209 1.07 -7.53 -21.07
CA HIS A 209 2.15 -6.58 -21.33
C HIS A 209 2.01 -5.29 -20.50
N VAL A 210 3.09 -4.51 -20.48
CA VAL A 210 3.16 -3.16 -19.89
C VAL A 210 2.66 -2.13 -20.91
N VAL A 211 1.98 -1.11 -20.42
CA VAL A 211 1.52 0.04 -21.20
C VAL A 211 1.94 1.34 -20.53
N GLN A 212 2.16 2.37 -21.34
CA GLN A 212 2.24 3.76 -20.93
C GLN A 212 0.83 4.36 -21.00
N PRO A 213 0.12 4.59 -19.87
CA PRO A 213 -1.23 5.12 -19.90
C PRO A 213 -1.27 6.48 -20.61
N PRO A 214 -2.13 6.66 -21.61
CA PRO A 214 -2.23 7.91 -22.37
C PRO A 214 -3.05 8.97 -21.60
N ILE A 215 -2.68 9.24 -20.34
CA ILE A 215 -3.36 10.21 -19.48
C ILE A 215 -2.55 11.51 -19.45
N PRO A 216 -3.14 12.68 -19.79
CA PRO A 216 -2.38 13.92 -19.83
C PRO A 216 -1.73 14.27 -18.49
N GLY A 217 -0.41 14.45 -18.52
CA GLY A 217 0.42 14.81 -17.38
C GLY A 217 0.92 13.65 -16.54
N TYR A 218 0.54 12.41 -16.87
CA TYR A 218 1.25 11.25 -16.36
C TYR A 218 2.64 11.19 -16.99
N GLU A 219 3.61 10.79 -16.18
CA GLU A 219 4.99 10.50 -16.56
C GLU A 219 5.36 9.15 -15.93
N THR A 220 5.04 8.07 -16.65
CA THR A 220 5.14 6.70 -16.11
C THR A 220 6.48 6.02 -16.34
N GLY A 221 7.39 6.66 -17.07
CA GLY A 221 8.66 6.05 -17.45
C GLY A 221 8.51 4.97 -18.52
N GLY A 222 7.44 4.97 -19.33
CA GLY A 222 7.12 3.85 -20.23
C GLY A 222 6.18 2.81 -19.65
N GLY A 223 5.69 3.02 -18.43
CA GLY A 223 4.76 2.10 -17.78
C GLY A 223 5.41 1.26 -16.70
N VAL A 224 6.73 1.36 -16.46
CA VAL A 224 7.37 0.93 -15.22
C VAL A 224 8.19 2.07 -14.63
N LEU A 225 8.03 2.33 -13.34
CA LEU A 225 8.80 3.34 -12.62
C LEU A 225 9.50 2.70 -11.42
N THR A 226 10.81 2.90 -11.31
CA THR A 226 11.59 2.46 -10.13
C THR A 226 12.28 3.62 -9.41
N GLY A 227 12.10 3.69 -8.09
CA GLY A 227 12.74 4.69 -7.23
C GLY A 227 12.32 6.13 -7.56
N GLY A 228 11.02 6.40 -7.49
CA GLY A 228 10.43 7.71 -7.77
C GLY A 228 9.27 8.07 -6.85
N TRP A 229 8.57 9.17 -7.16
CA TRP A 229 7.40 9.63 -6.42
C TRP A 229 6.19 9.58 -7.34
N LEU A 230 5.09 9.02 -6.83
CA LEU A 230 3.81 8.91 -7.52
C LEU A 230 2.68 9.52 -6.68
N HIS A 231 1.51 9.70 -7.29
CA HIS A 231 0.28 10.15 -6.65
C HIS A 231 0.35 11.55 -6.03
N GLY A 232 -0.58 11.90 -5.14
CA GLY A 232 -0.69 13.21 -4.48
C GLY A 232 -0.49 14.39 -5.43
N ILE A 233 0.63 15.12 -5.25
CA ILE A 233 0.95 16.28 -6.09
C ILE A 233 1.76 15.99 -7.34
N SER A 234 2.28 14.78 -7.53
CA SER A 234 3.18 14.42 -8.64
C SER A 234 2.55 14.61 -10.03
N GLY A 235 1.23 14.42 -10.12
CA GLY A 235 0.47 14.46 -11.37
C GLY A 235 0.43 13.15 -12.15
N THR A 236 1.08 12.09 -11.63
CA THR A 236 1.04 10.71 -12.18
C THR A 236 0.34 9.81 -11.17
N GLY A 237 -0.68 9.08 -11.61
CA GLY A 237 -1.58 8.34 -10.73
C GLY A 237 -2.68 9.23 -10.11
N SER A 238 -3.64 8.60 -9.43
CA SER A 238 -4.72 9.32 -8.75
C SER A 238 -4.17 10.20 -7.62
N PRO A 239 -4.64 11.45 -7.48
CA PRO A 239 -4.27 12.28 -6.34
C PRO A 239 -4.93 11.85 -5.01
N LEU A 240 -5.85 10.87 -5.03
CA LEU A 240 -6.53 10.38 -3.83
C LEU A 240 -5.65 9.48 -2.95
N LEU A 241 -4.65 8.83 -3.55
CA LEU A 241 -3.55 8.22 -2.82
C LEU A 241 -2.54 9.33 -2.47
N PRO A 242 -1.95 9.32 -1.26
CA PRO A 242 -0.94 10.32 -0.90
C PRO A 242 0.29 10.27 -1.82
N GLU A 243 1.07 11.35 -1.89
CA GLU A 243 2.35 11.36 -2.59
C GLU A 243 3.33 10.39 -1.91
N VAL A 244 3.69 9.32 -2.63
CA VAL A 244 4.42 8.18 -2.05
C VAL A 244 5.72 7.91 -2.78
N TYR A 245 6.75 7.58 -2.01
CA TYR A 245 7.95 6.98 -2.58
C TYR A 245 7.63 5.57 -3.05
N THR A 246 8.03 5.27 -4.28
CA THR A 246 7.73 4.02 -4.96
C THR A 246 9.03 3.30 -5.31
N HIS A 247 9.22 2.11 -4.73
CA HIS A 247 10.33 1.23 -5.05
C HIS A 247 10.17 0.69 -6.47
N GLY A 248 8.97 0.22 -6.80
CA GLY A 248 8.58 -0.20 -8.15
C GLY A 248 7.09 0.04 -8.38
N ALA A 249 6.72 0.54 -9.55
CA ALA A 249 5.34 0.66 -10.00
C ALA A 249 5.23 0.21 -11.45
N SER A 250 4.07 -0.31 -11.83
CA SER A 250 3.80 -0.66 -13.22
C SER A 250 2.36 -0.42 -13.63
N TRP A 251 2.17 -0.15 -14.92
CA TRP A 251 0.87 -0.16 -15.57
C TRP A 251 0.90 -1.25 -16.63
N GLY A 252 0.10 -2.29 -16.44
CA GLY A 252 -0.05 -3.40 -17.36
C GLY A 252 -1.49 -3.60 -17.78
N VAL A 253 -1.67 -4.43 -18.79
CA VAL A 253 -3.00 -4.92 -19.18
C VAL A 253 -2.97 -6.44 -19.15
N GLY A 254 -4.08 -7.05 -18.77
CA GLY A 254 -4.17 -8.49 -18.67
C GLY A 254 -5.54 -9.01 -18.29
N ASP A 255 -5.60 -10.32 -18.09
CA ASP A 255 -6.81 -11.01 -17.69
C ASP A 255 -6.93 -11.07 -16.17
N VAL A 256 -8.17 -10.94 -15.69
CA VAL A 256 -8.58 -11.37 -14.35
C VAL A 256 -9.21 -12.75 -14.47
N VAL A 257 -8.68 -13.70 -13.70
CA VAL A 257 -9.21 -15.05 -13.55
C VAL A 257 -9.90 -15.13 -12.20
N VAL A 258 -11.15 -15.62 -12.19
CA VAL A 258 -11.96 -15.78 -10.98
C VAL A 258 -12.41 -17.23 -10.89
N ASN A 259 -12.14 -17.88 -9.75
CA ASN A 259 -12.48 -19.29 -9.49
C ASN A 259 -12.02 -20.24 -10.61
N GLY A 260 -10.84 -19.97 -11.18
CA GLY A 260 -10.23 -20.75 -12.27
C GLY A 260 -10.74 -20.44 -13.68
N GLU A 261 -11.72 -19.55 -13.84
CA GLU A 261 -12.28 -19.13 -15.13
C GLU A 261 -11.81 -17.71 -15.49
N VAL A 262 -11.52 -17.45 -16.77
CA VAL A 262 -11.18 -16.09 -17.21
C VAL A 262 -12.44 -15.24 -17.17
N ALA A 263 -12.53 -14.29 -16.23
CA ALA A 263 -13.71 -13.43 -16.06
C ALA A 263 -13.76 -12.29 -17.09
N THR A 264 -12.62 -11.98 -17.70
CA THR A 264 -12.39 -10.87 -18.63
C THR A 264 -12.46 -11.32 -20.09
N GLU A 265 -13.40 -12.22 -20.42
CA GLU A 265 -13.60 -12.70 -21.80
C GLU A 265 -13.96 -11.58 -22.79
N ASP A 266 -14.44 -10.44 -22.27
CA ASP A 266 -14.79 -9.22 -23.01
C ASP A 266 -13.57 -8.32 -23.32
N GLY A 267 -12.41 -8.63 -22.74
CA GLY A 267 -11.13 -7.98 -22.97
C GLY A 267 -10.38 -7.66 -21.68
N PHE A 268 -9.09 -7.35 -21.85
CA PHE A 268 -8.21 -7.06 -20.73
C PHE A 268 -8.70 -5.92 -19.83
N ARG A 269 -8.23 -5.92 -18.59
CA ARG A 269 -8.35 -4.78 -17.68
C ARG A 269 -6.97 -4.18 -17.40
N LEU A 270 -6.95 -2.90 -17.02
CA LEU A 270 -5.73 -2.22 -16.59
C LEU A 270 -5.35 -2.71 -15.18
N ILE A 271 -4.17 -3.33 -15.07
CA ILE A 271 -3.57 -3.85 -13.84
C ILE A 271 -2.44 -2.89 -13.44
N HIS A 272 -2.57 -2.27 -12.28
CA HIS A 272 -1.57 -1.37 -11.72
C HIS A 272 -1.01 -1.99 -10.44
N PHE A 273 0.29 -2.24 -10.40
CA PHE A 273 0.96 -2.79 -9.21
C PHE A 273 2.02 -1.82 -8.73
N MET A 274 2.09 -1.62 -7.41
CA MET A 274 3.14 -0.80 -6.82
C MET A 274 3.66 -1.42 -5.53
N THR A 275 4.96 -1.31 -5.32
CA THR A 275 5.64 -1.51 -4.04
C THR A 275 6.11 -0.13 -3.57
N THR A 276 5.51 0.38 -2.50
CA THR A 276 5.66 1.77 -2.05
C THR A 276 6.04 1.81 -0.58
N GLN A 277 6.40 2.99 -0.07
CA GLN A 277 6.31 3.22 1.37
C GLN A 277 4.88 2.94 1.87
N THR A 278 4.74 2.49 3.11
CA THR A 278 3.44 2.13 3.70
C THR A 278 2.53 3.35 3.83
N VAL A 279 1.28 3.23 3.36
CA VAL A 279 0.26 4.30 3.43
C VAL A 279 -0.90 4.02 4.39
N ARG A 280 -0.82 2.93 5.16
CA ARG A 280 -1.84 2.50 6.12
C ARG A 280 -1.26 2.59 7.53
N ASP A 281 -1.97 3.26 8.42
CA ASP A 281 -1.57 3.29 9.83
C ASP A 281 -1.96 2.00 10.57
N GLU A 282 -1.64 1.93 11.87
CA GLU A 282 -1.98 0.83 12.77
C GLU A 282 -3.48 0.50 12.86
N ARG A 283 -4.36 1.44 12.51
CA ARG A 283 -5.82 1.25 12.49
C ARG A 283 -6.33 0.96 11.07
N TYR A 284 -5.41 0.70 10.14
CA TYR A 284 -5.68 0.48 8.73
C TYR A 284 -6.28 1.68 7.97
N ARG A 285 -6.27 2.87 8.58
CA ARG A 285 -6.69 4.10 7.92
C ARG A 285 -5.64 4.48 6.89
N MET A 286 -6.08 4.83 5.68
CA MET A 286 -5.20 5.40 4.67
C MET A 286 -4.81 6.82 5.09
N VAL A 287 -3.53 7.02 5.35
CA VAL A 287 -3.04 8.30 5.85
C VAL A 287 -3.01 9.37 4.76
N LEU A 288 -2.94 10.64 5.15
CA LEU A 288 -2.81 11.78 4.26
C LEU A 288 -1.34 12.08 3.93
N ASP A 289 -1.09 12.89 2.90
CA ASP A 289 0.25 13.37 2.55
C ASP A 289 0.98 14.04 3.74
N GLU A 290 0.22 14.73 4.60
CA GLU A 290 0.72 15.42 5.79
C GLU A 290 1.24 14.48 6.88
N GLU A 291 0.84 13.21 6.85
CA GLU A 291 1.11 12.20 7.87
C GLU A 291 2.28 11.29 7.47
N LEU A 292 2.77 11.39 6.23
CA LEU A 292 3.87 10.57 5.72
C LEU A 292 5.25 11.22 5.96
N PRO A 293 6.32 10.41 6.12
CA PRO A 293 6.31 8.95 6.21
C PRO A 293 5.89 8.46 7.60
N LEU A 294 5.27 7.28 7.67
CA LEU A 294 4.98 6.59 8.93
C LEU A 294 6.25 5.91 9.47
N ALA A 295 6.44 5.98 10.78
CA ALA A 295 7.41 5.14 11.48
C ALA A 295 6.89 3.68 11.54
N PRO A 296 7.77 2.67 11.64
CA PRO A 296 7.33 1.26 11.69
C PRO A 296 6.23 1.00 12.73
N ASP A 297 6.37 1.57 13.94
CA ASP A 297 5.41 1.44 15.04
C ASP A 297 4.05 2.12 14.79
N GLU A 298 3.95 2.95 13.75
CA GLU A 298 2.72 3.62 13.33
C GLU A 298 2.05 2.91 12.13
N THR A 299 2.60 1.79 11.65
CA THR A 299 2.10 1.04 10.48
C THR A 299 1.40 -0.26 10.89
N ILE A 300 0.45 -0.72 10.05
CA ILE A 300 -0.33 -1.95 10.31
C ILE A 300 0.52 -3.20 10.55
N ALA A 301 1.67 -3.32 9.90
CA ALA A 301 2.48 -4.55 9.91
C ALA A 301 3.92 -4.34 10.41
N GLY A 302 4.23 -3.18 11.02
CA GLY A 302 5.60 -2.85 11.40
C GLY A 302 6.53 -2.64 10.19
N ARG A 303 5.97 -2.47 8.99
CA ARG A 303 6.72 -2.37 7.73
C ARG A 303 6.70 -0.95 7.20
N ILE A 304 7.86 -0.50 6.74
CA ILE A 304 8.04 0.82 6.10
C ILE A 304 7.67 0.82 4.62
N HIS A 305 7.47 -0.35 4.02
CA HIS A 305 7.01 -0.52 2.67
C HIS A 305 5.91 -1.59 2.62
N HIS A 306 5.02 -1.45 1.67
CA HIS A 306 4.01 -2.46 1.35
C HIS A 306 3.78 -2.56 -0.17
N THR A 307 3.10 -3.61 -0.61
CA THR A 307 2.71 -3.77 -2.02
C THR A 307 1.20 -3.76 -2.19
N HIS A 308 0.73 -3.03 -3.20
CA HIS A 308 -0.66 -3.05 -3.58
C HIS A 308 -0.87 -3.23 -5.08
N GLY A 309 -1.86 -4.05 -5.39
CA GLY A 309 -2.29 -4.41 -6.73
C GLY A 309 -3.71 -3.92 -6.96
N VAL A 310 -3.87 -3.08 -7.98
CA VAL A 310 -5.16 -2.51 -8.36
C VAL A 310 -5.52 -3.00 -9.75
N VAL A 311 -6.71 -3.57 -9.90
CA VAL A 311 -7.33 -3.72 -11.23
C VAL A 311 -8.36 -2.61 -11.37
N LEU A 312 -8.05 -1.66 -12.25
CA LEU A 312 -8.89 -0.50 -12.48
C LEU A 312 -10.07 -0.86 -13.40
N PRO A 313 -11.22 -0.17 -13.26
CA PRO A 313 -12.39 -0.34 -14.14
C PRO A 313 -12.15 0.30 -15.51
N ILE A 314 -11.08 -0.12 -16.18
CA ILE A 314 -10.64 0.39 -17.47
C ILE A 314 -10.35 -0.78 -18.37
N ARG A 315 -11.09 -0.88 -19.48
CA ARG A 315 -10.83 -1.84 -20.55
C ARG A 315 -10.13 -1.15 -21.72
N PRO A 316 -8.90 -1.55 -22.09
CA PRO A 316 -8.28 -1.13 -23.33
C PRO A 316 -9.06 -1.67 -24.53
N THR A 317 -9.29 -0.83 -25.54
CA THR A 317 -9.91 -1.23 -26.81
C THR A 317 -9.13 -0.66 -27.99
N PRO A 318 -9.34 -1.17 -29.23
CA PRO A 318 -8.76 -0.57 -30.43
C PRO A 318 -9.13 0.91 -30.62
N GLU A 319 -10.27 1.33 -30.09
CA GLU A 319 -10.75 2.72 -30.11
C GLU A 319 -10.23 3.57 -28.95
N GLY A 320 -9.39 3.00 -28.06
CA GLY A 320 -8.90 3.65 -26.86
C GLY A 320 -9.48 3.03 -25.58
N PRO A 321 -8.96 3.39 -24.40
CA PRO A 321 -9.45 2.87 -23.14
C PRO A 321 -10.83 3.45 -22.82
N VAL A 322 -11.70 2.61 -22.26
CA VAL A 322 -13.06 2.99 -21.82
C VAL A 322 -13.25 2.60 -20.36
N TYR A 323 -14.10 3.34 -19.65
CA TYR A 323 -14.57 2.90 -18.34
C TYR A 323 -15.37 1.60 -18.51
N ASP A 324 -14.97 0.58 -17.77
CA ASP A 324 -15.62 -0.72 -17.78
C ASP A 324 -15.34 -1.45 -16.47
N PRO A 325 -16.36 -1.67 -15.61
CA PRO A 325 -16.20 -2.37 -14.35
C PRO A 325 -15.42 -3.68 -14.48
N VAL A 326 -14.60 -3.97 -13.47
CA VAL A 326 -13.91 -5.25 -13.36
C VAL A 326 -14.94 -6.34 -13.03
N PRO A 327 -14.96 -7.46 -13.77
CA PRO A 327 -15.90 -8.55 -13.51
C PRO A 327 -15.44 -9.38 -12.30
N THR A 328 -15.55 -8.82 -11.10
CA THR A 328 -15.27 -9.52 -9.84
C THR A 328 -16.43 -10.44 -9.45
N ALA A 329 -16.20 -11.36 -8.51
CA ALA A 329 -17.26 -12.16 -7.88
C ALA A 329 -17.65 -11.65 -6.48
N MET A 330 -17.00 -10.59 -5.98
CA MET A 330 -17.31 -9.98 -4.70
C MET A 330 -18.60 -9.17 -4.80
N GLU A 331 -19.68 -9.65 -4.20
CA GLU A 331 -20.95 -8.92 -4.12
C GLU A 331 -20.91 -7.87 -3.00
N LEU A 332 -21.28 -6.64 -3.33
CA LEU A 332 -21.43 -5.54 -2.38
C LEU A 332 -22.84 -5.57 -1.74
N PRO A 333 -23.07 -4.86 -0.61
CA PRO A 333 -24.38 -4.81 0.05
C PRO A 333 -25.53 -4.31 -0.83
N ASN A 334 -25.22 -3.59 -1.92
CA ASN A 334 -26.21 -3.12 -2.90
C ASN A 334 -26.64 -4.19 -3.93
N GLY A 335 -26.03 -5.38 -3.90
CA GLY A 335 -26.27 -6.50 -4.81
C GLY A 335 -25.54 -6.41 -6.15
N GLU A 336 -24.66 -5.42 -6.34
CA GLU A 336 -23.76 -5.32 -7.49
C GLU A 336 -22.39 -5.91 -7.13
N THR A 337 -21.63 -6.37 -8.13
CA THR A 337 -20.26 -6.82 -7.91
C THR A 337 -19.31 -5.63 -7.78
N GLN A 338 -18.28 -5.75 -6.95
CA GLN A 338 -17.30 -4.69 -6.76
C GLN A 338 -16.61 -4.34 -8.09
N PRO A 339 -16.64 -3.06 -8.53
CA PRO A 339 -16.26 -2.70 -9.90
C PRO A 339 -14.74 -2.60 -10.12
N PHE A 340 -13.93 -2.88 -9.09
CA PHE A 340 -12.47 -2.86 -9.14
C PHE A 340 -11.92 -3.93 -8.19
N ILE A 341 -10.61 -4.20 -8.30
CA ILE A 341 -9.86 -4.95 -7.28
C ILE A 341 -8.82 -3.99 -6.69
N HIS A 342 -8.70 -3.95 -5.37
CA HIS A 342 -7.57 -3.33 -4.70
C HIS A 342 -7.11 -4.26 -3.58
N ALA A 343 -5.99 -4.91 -3.83
CA ALA A 343 -5.40 -5.96 -3.04
C ALA A 343 -4.14 -5.42 -2.38
N MET A 344 -4.03 -5.55 -1.07
CA MET A 344 -2.92 -5.03 -0.27
C MET A 344 -2.16 -6.19 0.36
N TRP A 345 -0.86 -6.25 0.14
CA TRP A 345 0.09 -7.15 0.77
C TRP A 345 0.96 -6.31 1.70
N GLU A 346 0.79 -6.49 3.01
CA GLU A 346 1.36 -5.59 4.03
C GLU A 346 2.70 -6.10 4.59
N GLN A 347 3.17 -7.26 4.14
CA GLN A 347 4.35 -7.95 4.68
C GLN A 347 5.19 -8.60 3.57
N GLU A 348 5.34 -7.93 2.43
CA GLU A 348 6.26 -8.37 1.40
C GLU A 348 7.71 -8.12 1.78
N GLU A 349 8.61 -8.78 1.06
CA GLU A 349 10.04 -8.55 1.09
C GLU A 349 10.51 -7.98 -0.25
N LEU A 350 11.43 -7.02 -0.21
CA LEU A 350 12.21 -6.58 -1.38
C LEU A 350 13.34 -7.59 -1.61
N VAL A 351 13.18 -8.46 -2.61
CA VAL A 351 14.12 -9.55 -2.94
C VAL A 351 15.36 -9.02 -3.67
N ASP A 352 15.16 -8.05 -4.56
CA ASP A 352 16.22 -7.34 -5.27
C ASP A 352 15.78 -5.90 -5.42
N ALA A 353 16.42 -4.94 -4.76
CA ALA A 353 16.10 -3.53 -4.90
C ALA A 353 17.28 -2.63 -4.49
N PRO A 354 17.42 -1.42 -5.08
CA PRO A 354 18.26 -0.39 -4.49
C PRO A 354 17.82 -0.11 -3.05
N PHE A 355 18.78 -0.15 -2.12
CA PHE A 355 18.53 0.06 -0.69
C PHE A 355 17.72 -1.05 0.01
N GLN A 356 17.67 -2.27 -0.54
CA GLN A 356 17.08 -3.42 0.15
C GLN A 356 17.68 -3.65 1.55
N ASP A 357 18.95 -3.29 1.75
CA ASP A 357 19.66 -3.42 3.03
C ASP A 357 19.51 -2.15 3.92
N TRP A 358 18.64 -1.19 3.55
CA TRP A 358 18.44 0.02 4.34
C TRP A 358 17.48 -0.24 5.50
N GLU A 359 17.98 -0.03 6.71
CA GLU A 359 17.22 -0.09 7.95
C GLU A 359 16.90 1.32 8.44
N TYR A 360 15.74 1.49 9.07
CA TYR A 360 15.37 2.76 9.70
C TYR A 360 16.38 3.09 10.80
N PRO A 361 16.97 4.31 10.84
CA PRO A 361 17.94 4.66 11.87
C PRO A 361 17.25 4.67 13.24
N ASP A 362 17.55 3.63 14.01
CA ASP A 362 17.24 3.38 15.41
C ASP A 362 17.85 4.49 16.29
N GLY A 363 17.10 5.57 16.44
CA GLY A 363 17.42 6.67 17.36
C GLY A 363 17.10 6.36 18.83
N ARG A 364 16.84 5.09 19.20
CA ARG A 364 16.44 4.70 20.55
C ARG A 364 17.49 3.75 21.13
N ASP A 365 18.00 4.10 22.31
CA ASP A 365 18.69 3.15 23.19
C ASP A 365 17.70 2.03 23.54
N GLU A 366 18.10 0.77 23.32
CA GLU A 366 17.39 -0.41 23.84
C GLU A 366 17.07 -0.20 25.34
N PRO A 367 15.79 -0.19 25.76
CA PRO A 367 15.47 -0.29 27.16
C PRO A 367 15.69 -1.75 27.60
N ASP A 368 16.33 -1.91 28.76
CA ASP A 368 16.64 -3.19 29.38
C ASP A 368 15.42 -4.16 29.39
N GLU A 369 15.68 -5.41 29.01
CA GLU A 369 14.83 -6.58 29.24
C GLU A 369 14.18 -6.50 30.63
N GLN A 370 12.86 -6.30 30.66
CA GLN A 370 12.09 -6.37 31.88
C GLN A 370 11.29 -7.68 31.84
N ASP A 371 11.90 -8.74 32.39
CA ASP A 371 11.23 -10.00 32.72
C ASP A 371 9.98 -9.70 33.57
N GLY A 372 8.82 -9.64 32.91
CA GLY A 372 7.51 -9.56 33.52
C GLY A 372 7.08 -10.95 33.97
N ASP A 373 7.51 -11.35 35.16
CA ASP A 373 7.05 -12.58 35.83
C ASP A 373 5.58 -12.41 36.26
N ASP A 374 4.62 -12.49 35.32
CA ASP A 374 3.18 -12.43 35.62
C ASP A 374 2.63 -13.82 35.96
N ALA A 375 3.07 -14.34 37.10
CA ALA A 375 2.69 -15.66 37.64
C ALA A 375 1.22 -15.75 38.13
N GLY A 376 0.31 -14.96 37.56
CA GLY A 376 -1.08 -14.79 38.00
C GLY A 376 -2.17 -15.10 36.96
N ALA A 377 -1.88 -15.07 35.66
CA ALA A 377 -2.89 -15.28 34.62
C ALA A 377 -3.36 -16.75 34.54
N ASP A 378 -4.64 -16.95 34.23
CA ASP A 378 -5.23 -18.28 34.04
C ASP A 378 -4.73 -18.94 32.76
N PHE A 379 -4.49 -18.13 31.72
CA PHE A 379 -3.91 -18.55 30.46
C PHE A 379 -2.76 -17.64 30.05
N GLN A 380 -1.72 -18.23 29.48
CA GLN A 380 -0.60 -17.54 28.88
C GLN A 380 -0.38 -18.06 27.46
N LEU A 381 -0.27 -17.14 26.50
CA LEU A 381 0.00 -17.43 25.10
C LEU A 381 1.21 -16.62 24.58
N LEU A 382 1.82 -17.10 23.51
CA LEU A 382 2.71 -16.31 22.66
C LEU A 382 1.98 -16.06 21.34
N GLY A 383 1.91 -14.79 20.91
CA GLY A 383 1.38 -14.38 19.62
C GLY A 383 2.47 -14.41 18.56
N ASP A 384 2.34 -15.31 17.60
CA ASP A 384 3.18 -15.39 16.39
C ASP A 384 2.23 -15.52 15.20
N ALA A 385 2.50 -14.82 14.08
CA ALA A 385 1.65 -14.82 12.90
C ALA A 385 1.36 -16.21 12.34
N SER A 386 2.16 -17.23 12.68
CA SER A 386 1.90 -18.63 12.35
C SER A 386 0.85 -19.31 13.24
N ALA A 387 0.74 -18.96 14.52
CA ALA A 387 -0.24 -19.48 15.49
C ALA A 387 -0.17 -18.78 16.86
N TRP A 388 -1.26 -18.87 17.64
CA TRP A 388 -1.15 -18.70 19.09
C TRP A 388 -0.45 -19.91 19.70
N GLN A 389 0.70 -19.73 20.36
CA GLN A 389 1.39 -20.83 21.04
C GLN A 389 1.03 -20.85 22.52
N GLY A 390 0.55 -21.99 23.03
CA GLY A 390 0.23 -22.13 24.45
C GLY A 390 1.48 -22.11 25.33
N VAL A 391 1.46 -21.34 26.41
CA VAL A 391 2.54 -21.27 27.42
C VAL A 391 2.07 -21.84 28.76
N ALA A 392 0.93 -21.38 29.26
CA ALA A 392 0.35 -21.85 30.52
C ALA A 392 -1.19 -21.87 30.43
N PRO A 393 -1.88 -22.79 31.12
CA PRO A 393 -1.35 -23.81 32.03
C PRO A 393 -0.61 -24.95 31.28
N ASP A 394 0.04 -25.85 32.02
CA ASP A 394 0.73 -27.05 31.47
C ASP A 394 -0.14 -27.86 30.49
N ALA A 395 -1.47 -27.76 30.61
CA ALA A 395 -2.42 -28.45 29.74
C ALA A 395 -2.46 -27.93 28.29
N ILE A 396 -2.00 -26.70 28.03
CA ILE A 396 -1.93 -26.11 26.69
C ILE A 396 -0.50 -25.83 26.23
N ALA A 397 0.48 -26.03 27.11
CA ALA A 397 1.86 -25.64 26.86
C ALA A 397 2.45 -26.36 25.63
N GLY A 398 2.93 -25.57 24.66
CA GLY A 398 3.51 -26.03 23.40
C GLY A 398 2.49 -26.52 22.36
N GLU A 399 1.20 -26.30 22.58
CA GLU A 399 0.16 -26.53 21.57
C GLU A 399 -0.04 -25.26 20.72
N GLU A 400 -0.17 -25.45 19.40
CA GLU A 400 -0.58 -24.40 18.47
C GLU A 400 -2.10 -24.25 18.51
N ASN A 401 -2.58 -23.01 18.65
CA ASN A 401 -3.98 -22.63 18.75
C ASN A 401 -4.78 -23.50 19.75
N PRO A 402 -4.33 -23.59 21.02
CA PRO A 402 -4.89 -24.51 21.99
C PRO A 402 -6.37 -24.26 22.26
N THR A 403 -7.13 -25.31 22.58
CA THR A 403 -8.50 -25.14 23.06
C THR A 403 -8.52 -24.55 24.48
N LEU A 404 -9.12 -23.39 24.67
CA LEU A 404 -9.31 -22.77 25.98
C LEU A 404 -10.57 -23.34 26.64
N ARG A 405 -10.42 -23.98 27.79
CA ARG A 405 -11.53 -24.59 28.55
C ARG A 405 -11.93 -23.70 29.71
N LEU A 406 -13.16 -23.20 29.68
CA LEU A 406 -13.68 -22.20 30.61
C LEU A 406 -14.92 -22.73 31.35
N GLU A 407 -15.17 -22.25 32.57
CA GLU A 407 -16.39 -22.51 33.33
C GLU A 407 -17.34 -21.31 33.20
N ALA A 408 -18.60 -21.55 32.85
CA ALA A 408 -19.58 -20.49 32.60
C ALA A 408 -19.78 -19.57 33.83
N GLY A 409 -19.70 -18.27 33.61
CA GLY A 409 -19.84 -17.25 34.65
C GLY A 409 -18.59 -17.03 35.51
N THR A 410 -17.48 -17.71 35.21
CA THR A 410 -16.16 -17.46 35.82
C THR A 410 -15.40 -16.40 35.01
N GLU A 411 -14.72 -15.51 35.72
CA GLU A 411 -13.82 -14.51 35.13
C GLU A 411 -12.42 -15.12 35.00
N TYR A 412 -11.82 -14.97 33.83
CA TYR A 412 -10.49 -15.45 33.48
C TYR A 412 -9.60 -14.29 33.05
N GLU A 413 -8.32 -14.37 33.42
CA GLU A 413 -7.27 -13.50 32.90
C GLU A 413 -6.41 -14.27 31.89
N LEU A 414 -6.37 -13.78 30.66
CA LEU A 414 -5.49 -14.28 29.61
C LEU A 414 -4.41 -13.25 29.34
N THR A 415 -3.16 -13.60 29.58
CA THR A 415 -2.00 -12.80 29.19
C THR A 415 -1.41 -13.38 27.94
N TRP A 416 -1.00 -12.53 27.01
CA TRP A 416 -0.24 -12.98 25.86
C TRP A 416 0.95 -12.06 25.63
N GLU A 417 2.05 -12.64 25.17
CA GLU A 417 3.27 -11.95 24.79
C GLU A 417 3.41 -11.99 23.26
N ASN A 418 3.75 -10.86 22.67
CA ASN A 418 4.04 -10.80 21.25
C ASN A 418 5.43 -11.42 20.98
N ALA A 419 5.49 -12.51 20.22
CA ALA A 419 6.71 -13.28 20.03
C ALA A 419 7.47 -12.94 18.73
N ASP A 420 6.86 -12.19 17.82
CA ASP A 420 7.41 -11.94 16.47
C ASP A 420 7.49 -10.45 16.08
N GLY A 421 7.01 -9.56 16.94
CA GLY A 421 6.99 -8.12 16.72
C GLY A 421 5.97 -7.64 15.69
N LEU A 422 5.06 -8.51 15.22
CA LEU A 422 3.96 -8.14 14.32
C LEU A 422 2.75 -7.65 15.12
N GLN A 423 1.85 -6.88 14.51
CA GLN A 423 0.64 -6.48 15.23
C GLN A 423 -0.26 -7.68 15.48
N HIS A 424 -0.53 -7.90 16.77
CA HIS A 424 -1.49 -8.90 17.21
C HIS A 424 -2.51 -8.25 18.14
N ASN A 425 -3.70 -8.83 18.14
CA ASN A 425 -4.67 -8.59 19.19
C ASN A 425 -5.40 -9.90 19.49
N PHE A 426 -5.98 -10.00 20.67
CA PHE A 426 -6.75 -11.17 21.08
C PHE A 426 -8.24 -10.83 21.03
N SER A 427 -8.97 -11.49 20.14
CA SER A 427 -10.40 -11.34 19.96
C SER A 427 -11.14 -12.66 20.22
N ILE A 428 -12.39 -12.56 20.68
CA ILE A 428 -13.30 -13.68 20.95
C ILE A 428 -14.58 -13.46 20.16
N GLU A 429 -15.05 -14.50 19.47
CA GLU A 429 -16.29 -14.49 18.67
C GLU A 429 -17.29 -15.58 19.13
N ASP A 430 -18.55 -15.40 18.71
CA ASP A 430 -19.61 -16.40 18.86
C ASP A 430 -19.67 -17.40 17.68
N GLU A 431 -20.53 -18.42 17.76
CA GLU A 431 -20.73 -19.42 16.68
C GLU A 431 -21.23 -18.77 15.37
N GLY A 432 -21.75 -17.55 15.44
CA GLY A 432 -22.19 -16.76 14.30
C GLY A 432 -21.11 -15.87 13.69
N GLY A 433 -19.89 -15.86 14.24
CA GLY A 433 -18.78 -15.01 13.80
C GLY A 433 -18.90 -13.55 14.24
N SER A 434 -19.74 -13.23 15.23
CA SER A 434 -19.80 -11.88 15.80
C SER A 434 -18.79 -11.72 16.93
N ASP A 435 -17.98 -10.66 16.89
CA ASP A 435 -17.03 -10.36 17.95
C ASP A 435 -17.74 -10.01 19.26
N LEU A 436 -17.39 -10.75 20.32
CA LEU A 436 -17.86 -10.54 21.68
C LEU A 436 -16.92 -9.62 22.47
N GLN A 437 -15.61 -9.70 22.20
CA GLN A 437 -14.58 -8.89 22.82
C GLN A 437 -13.32 -8.86 21.94
N ALA A 438 -12.60 -7.74 21.94
CA ALA A 438 -11.29 -7.62 21.31
C ALA A 438 -10.37 -6.76 22.17
N SER A 439 -9.09 -7.11 22.21
CA SER A 439 -8.05 -6.29 22.81
C SER A 439 -7.53 -5.24 21.82
N GLU A 440 -6.81 -4.25 22.35
CA GLU A 440 -6.05 -3.31 21.51
C GLU A 440 -4.92 -4.06 20.78
N LEU A 441 -4.53 -3.55 19.61
CA LEU A 441 -3.40 -4.07 18.84
C LEU A 441 -2.08 -3.75 19.55
N LEU A 442 -1.17 -4.73 19.57
CA LEU A 442 0.14 -4.65 20.20
C LEU A 442 1.18 -5.20 19.22
N GLY A 443 2.14 -4.36 18.82
CA GLY A 443 3.13 -4.65 17.77
C GLY A 443 4.59 -4.54 18.22
N GLU A 444 4.89 -4.70 19.51
CA GLU A 444 6.26 -4.69 20.05
C GLU A 444 6.64 -6.11 20.48
N GLU A 445 7.74 -6.66 19.94
CA GLU A 445 8.25 -7.99 20.33
C GLU A 445 8.59 -8.01 21.83
N GLY A 446 8.15 -9.05 22.54
CA GLY A 446 8.27 -9.19 23.98
C GLY A 446 7.27 -8.37 24.80
N ALA A 447 6.48 -7.48 24.17
CA ALA A 447 5.43 -6.78 24.89
C ALA A 447 4.28 -7.73 25.25
N THR A 448 3.69 -7.50 26.42
CA THR A 448 2.60 -8.33 26.95
C THR A 448 1.30 -7.54 27.10
N GLN A 449 0.17 -8.17 26.81
CA GLN A 449 -1.15 -7.62 27.08
C GLN A 449 -2.01 -8.65 27.83
N THR A 450 -2.80 -8.17 28.79
CA THR A 450 -3.74 -9.00 29.55
C THR A 450 -5.19 -8.65 29.18
N VAL A 451 -5.96 -9.67 28.85
CA VAL A 451 -7.39 -9.61 28.54
C VAL A 451 -8.16 -10.29 29.65
N THR A 452 -9.05 -9.55 30.30
CA THR A 452 -10.00 -10.11 31.28
C THR A 452 -11.31 -10.43 30.57
N VAL A 453 -11.78 -11.67 30.73
CA VAL A 453 -13.01 -12.15 30.11
C VAL A 453 -13.89 -12.89 31.11
N THR A 454 -15.19 -12.61 31.14
CA THR A 454 -16.17 -13.45 31.85
C THR A 454 -16.74 -14.48 30.90
N ALA A 455 -16.49 -15.77 31.15
CA ALA A 455 -16.92 -16.85 30.26
C ALA A 455 -18.44 -16.92 30.12
N THR A 456 -18.94 -16.88 28.88
CA THR A 456 -20.36 -17.07 28.56
C THR A 456 -20.52 -18.25 27.60
N ALA A 457 -21.67 -18.91 27.63
CA ALA A 457 -21.97 -20.02 26.72
C ALA A 457 -22.06 -19.62 25.24
N GLU A 458 -21.96 -18.33 24.92
CA GLU A 458 -21.96 -17.80 23.55
C GLU A 458 -20.56 -17.82 22.92
N MET A 459 -19.49 -17.89 23.73
CA MET A 459 -18.11 -17.90 23.25
C MET A 459 -17.80 -19.20 22.50
N SER A 460 -17.25 -19.06 21.29
CA SER A 460 -16.97 -20.20 20.40
C SER A 460 -15.49 -20.30 20.02
N GLU A 461 -14.90 -19.20 19.54
CA GLU A 461 -13.50 -19.18 19.10
C GLU A 461 -12.80 -17.91 19.58
N TYR A 462 -11.47 -17.96 19.63
CA TYR A 462 -10.61 -16.79 19.77
C TYR A 462 -9.66 -16.70 18.59
N TYR A 463 -9.31 -15.48 18.20
CA TYR A 463 -8.45 -15.25 17.05
C TYR A 463 -7.70 -13.91 17.12
N CYS A 464 -6.68 -13.76 16.27
CA CYS A 464 -6.11 -12.46 15.96
C CYS A 464 -6.79 -11.84 14.75
N GLN A 465 -7.27 -10.61 14.85
CA GLN A 465 -7.96 -9.93 13.75
C GLN A 465 -7.01 -9.60 12.58
N VAL A 466 -5.71 -9.45 12.84
CA VAL A 466 -4.67 -9.26 11.81
C VAL A 466 -4.32 -10.57 11.10
N HIS A 467 -4.32 -11.68 11.84
CA HIS A 467 -3.94 -13.02 11.35
C HIS A 467 -5.06 -14.07 11.56
N PRO A 468 -6.29 -13.86 11.07
CA PRO A 468 -7.47 -14.64 11.47
C PRO A 468 -7.46 -16.09 10.94
N GLY A 469 -6.68 -16.38 9.90
CA GLY A 469 -6.56 -17.70 9.30
C GLY A 469 -5.55 -18.63 9.98
N THR A 470 -4.55 -18.07 10.67
CA THR A 470 -3.44 -18.81 11.28
C THR A 470 -3.47 -18.76 12.79
N MET A 471 -3.84 -17.61 13.37
CA MET A 471 -3.93 -17.39 14.80
C MET A 471 -5.37 -17.49 15.28
N ARG A 472 -5.91 -18.73 15.30
CA ARG A 472 -7.31 -19.00 15.67
C ARG A 472 -7.44 -20.33 16.41
N GLY A 473 -8.03 -20.31 17.60
CA GLY A 473 -8.29 -21.50 18.42
C GLY A 473 -9.71 -21.54 18.99
N SER A 474 -10.12 -22.71 19.47
CA SER A 474 -11.49 -22.93 19.98
C SER A 474 -11.63 -22.64 21.47
N ILE A 475 -12.84 -22.25 21.88
CA ILE A 475 -13.24 -22.10 23.29
C ILE A 475 -14.30 -23.17 23.62
N GLU A 476 -14.08 -23.94 24.68
CA GLU A 476 -15.05 -24.88 25.24
C GLU A 476 -15.53 -24.37 26.59
N VAL A 477 -16.83 -24.05 26.71
CA VAL A 477 -17.43 -23.56 27.97
C VAL A 477 -18.23 -24.67 28.65
N GLU A 478 -17.82 -25.06 29.86
CA GLU A 478 -18.50 -26.04 30.72
C GLU A 478 -19.46 -25.35 31.71
N ASP A 479 -20.52 -26.06 32.12
CA ASP A 479 -21.60 -25.59 33.01
C ASP A 479 -21.26 -25.61 34.52
#